data_AF-A0A9D1LPA3-F1
#
_entry.id   AF-A0A9D1LPA3-F1
#
_cell.length_a   1.000
_cell.length_b   1.000
_cell.length_c   1.000
_cell.angle_alpha   90.00
_cell.angle_beta   90.00
_cell.angle_gamma   90.00
#
_symmetry.space_group_name_H-M   'P 1'
#
loop_
_entity.id
_entity.type
_entity.pdbx_description
1 polymer ?
#
loop_
_entity_poly.entity_id
_entity_poly.type
_entity_poly.pdbx_seq_one_letter_code
_entity_poly.pdbx_strand_id
1 'polypeptide(L)'
;MMVVTECYGKNIYLNGTQVGYINRLPDGDGAWYIAGKKAARMTHDGKIAIGGKIVGYIDDYGDVYLNGAKRGELGPEYDIYLTSLS
;
A
#
# COMPACT_ATOMS: atom_id res chain seq x y z
N MET A 1 7.55 -8.77 13.00
CA MET A 1 6.32 -9.58 12.82
C MET A 1 5.49 -8.85 11.77
N MET A 2 4.98 -9.57 10.76
CA MET A 2 4.50 -9.01 9.50
C MET A 2 3.29 -8.07 9.67
N VAL A 3 3.55 -6.75 9.56
CA VAL A 3 2.62 -5.62 9.76
C VAL A 3 1.66 -5.40 8.57
N VAL A 4 2.01 -5.93 7.38
CA VAL A 4 1.37 -5.60 6.11
C VAL A 4 -0.15 -5.80 6.11
N THR A 5 -0.67 -6.89 6.68
CA THR A 5 -2.12 -7.15 6.62
C THR A 5 -2.94 -6.22 7.53
N GLU A 6 -2.29 -5.49 8.46
CA GLU A 6 -2.93 -4.51 9.34
C GLU A 6 -3.32 -3.22 8.61
N CYS A 7 -2.68 -2.92 7.46
CA CYS A 7 -3.06 -1.80 6.62
C CYS A 7 -4.29 -2.08 5.73
N TYR A 8 -4.82 -3.32 5.75
CA TYR A 8 -6.06 -3.62 5.02
C TYR A 8 -7.26 -2.97 5.73
N GLY A 9 -8.06 -2.22 4.97
CA GLY A 9 -9.14 -1.39 5.51
C GLY A 9 -8.68 0.01 5.93
N LYS A 10 -7.41 0.36 5.72
CA LYS A 10 -6.83 1.66 6.09
C LYS A 10 -6.72 2.60 4.89
N ASN A 11 -6.38 3.86 5.17
CA ASN A 11 -6.33 4.94 4.20
C ASN A 11 -4.93 5.06 3.58
N ILE A 12 -4.88 5.69 2.41
CA ILE A 12 -3.64 6.05 1.72
C ILE A 12 -3.60 7.57 1.60
N TYR A 13 -2.54 8.16 2.13
CA TYR A 13 -2.25 9.58 2.05
C TYR A 13 -1.08 9.82 1.10
N LEU A 14 -1.16 10.87 0.31
CA LEU A 14 -0.05 11.41 -0.48
C LEU A 14 0.18 12.85 -0.04
N ASN A 15 1.37 13.14 0.50
CA ASN A 15 1.74 14.46 1.01
C ASN A 15 0.69 15.03 1.98
N GLY A 16 0.22 14.19 2.91
CA GLY A 16 -0.78 14.55 3.93
C GLY A 16 -2.23 14.60 3.45
N THR A 17 -2.50 14.43 2.15
CA THR A 17 -3.86 14.40 1.60
C THR A 17 -4.32 12.97 1.39
N GLN A 18 -5.50 12.60 1.89
CA GLN A 18 -6.08 11.28 1.62
C GLN A 18 -6.41 11.16 0.12
N VAL A 19 -5.81 10.17 -0.54
CA VAL A 19 -6.01 9.90 -1.98
C VAL A 19 -6.71 8.57 -2.24
N GLY A 20 -6.80 7.73 -1.22
CA GLY A 20 -7.33 6.39 -1.38
C GLY A 20 -7.44 5.60 -0.09
N TYR A 21 -7.65 4.29 -0.28
CA TYR A 21 -7.75 3.30 0.77
C TYR A 21 -7.34 1.92 0.27
N ILE A 22 -7.09 1.01 1.18
CA ILE A 22 -6.82 -0.39 0.89
C ILE A 22 -8.05 -1.20 1.27
N ASN A 23 -8.59 -1.96 0.33
CA ASN A 23 -9.65 -2.93 0.62
C ASN A 23 -9.08 -4.35 0.69
N ARG A 24 -9.55 -5.15 1.64
CA ARG A 24 -9.26 -6.58 1.67
C ARG A 24 -10.06 -7.30 0.58
N LEU A 25 -9.39 -8.14 -0.20
CA LEU A 25 -9.99 -8.97 -1.23
C LEU A 25 -10.40 -10.34 -0.66
N PRO A 26 -11.35 -11.05 -1.30
CA PRO A 26 -11.82 -12.36 -0.82
C PRO A 26 -10.73 -13.44 -0.72
N ASP A 27 -9.67 -13.31 -1.51
CA ASP A 27 -8.54 -14.23 -1.54
C ASP A 27 -7.44 -13.88 -0.51
N GLY A 28 -7.69 -12.88 0.35
CA GLY A 28 -6.80 -12.51 1.45
C GLY A 28 -5.79 -11.41 1.11
N ASP A 29 -5.67 -11.00 -0.15
CA ASP A 29 -4.81 -9.89 -0.56
C ASP A 29 -5.48 -8.52 -0.33
N GLY A 30 -4.71 -7.45 -0.48
CA GLY A 30 -5.19 -6.08 -0.53
C GLY A 30 -5.37 -5.55 -1.95
N ALA A 31 -6.27 -4.59 -2.12
CA ALA A 31 -6.37 -3.76 -3.31
C ALA A 31 -6.32 -2.29 -2.94
N TRP A 32 -5.40 -1.56 -3.56
CA TRP A 32 -5.28 -0.12 -3.39
C TRP A 32 -6.29 0.55 -4.32
N TYR A 33 -7.19 1.32 -3.76
CA TYR A 33 -8.14 2.16 -4.50
C TYR A 33 -7.71 3.60 -4.38
N ILE A 34 -7.35 4.23 -5.51
CA ILE A 34 -6.99 5.65 -5.60
C ILE A 34 -8.07 6.35 -6.41
N ALA A 35 -8.62 7.45 -5.89
CA ALA A 35 -9.77 8.14 -6.50
C ALA A 35 -10.93 7.18 -6.89
N GLY A 36 -11.19 6.19 -6.03
CA GLY A 36 -12.27 5.20 -6.21
C GLY A 36 -11.99 4.10 -7.25
N LYS A 37 -10.82 4.09 -7.90
CA LYS A 37 -10.44 3.07 -8.89
C LYS A 37 -9.33 2.18 -8.35
N LYS A 38 -9.40 0.88 -8.64
CA LYS A 38 -8.34 -0.06 -8.28
C LYS A 38 -7.06 0.30 -9.05
N ALA A 39 -6.05 0.77 -8.32
CA ALA A 39 -4.77 1.20 -8.86
C ALA A 39 -3.72 0.09 -8.78
N ALA A 40 -3.72 -0.68 -7.69
CA ALA A 40 -2.78 -1.77 -7.47
C ALA A 40 -3.41 -2.92 -6.68
N ARG A 41 -2.77 -4.08 -6.76
CA ARG A 41 -3.00 -5.22 -5.87
C ARG A 41 -1.79 -5.35 -4.95
N MET A 42 -2.01 -5.71 -3.69
CA MET A 42 -0.96 -5.96 -2.72
C MET A 42 -1.13 -7.35 -2.13
N THR A 43 -0.12 -8.18 -2.18
CA THR A 43 -0.15 -9.52 -1.60
C THR A 43 -0.08 -9.47 -0.08
N HIS A 44 -0.47 -10.56 0.59
CA HIS A 44 -0.35 -10.68 2.04
C HIS A 44 1.10 -10.59 2.56
N ASP A 45 2.10 -10.87 1.71
CA ASP A 45 3.53 -10.70 1.99
C ASP A 45 4.08 -9.33 1.55
N GLY A 46 3.20 -8.38 1.22
CA GLY A 46 3.55 -6.97 1.03
C GLY A 46 3.99 -6.57 -0.37
N LYS A 47 4.01 -7.47 -1.36
CA LYS A 47 4.36 -7.10 -2.75
C LYS A 47 3.22 -6.33 -3.40
N ILE A 48 3.55 -5.22 -4.05
CA ILE A 48 2.59 -4.33 -4.74
C ILE A 48 2.73 -4.52 -6.25
N ALA A 49 1.61 -4.80 -6.91
CA ALA A 49 1.53 -5.12 -8.33
C ALA A 49 0.54 -4.22 -9.10
N ILE A 50 0.95 -3.76 -10.28
CA ILE A 50 0.11 -3.03 -11.24
C ILE A 50 0.12 -3.80 -12.56
N GLY A 51 -1.06 -4.15 -13.07
CA GLY A 51 -1.18 -4.94 -14.31
C GLY A 51 -0.44 -6.29 -14.26
N GLY A 52 -0.33 -6.90 -13.08
CA GLY A 52 0.38 -8.17 -12.87
C GLY A 52 1.91 -8.05 -12.71
N LYS A 53 2.48 -6.86 -12.82
CA LYS A 53 3.93 -6.63 -12.60
C LYS A 53 4.16 -6.08 -11.20
N ILE A 54 5.14 -6.63 -10.47
CA ILE A 54 5.57 -6.08 -9.19
C ILE A 54 6.26 -4.75 -9.42
N VAL A 55 5.77 -3.71 -8.76
CA VAL A 55 6.30 -2.34 -8.83
C VAL A 55 6.81 -1.84 -7.49
N GLY A 56 6.61 -2.61 -6.42
CA GLY A 56 6.98 -2.18 -5.08
C GLY A 56 6.68 -3.22 -4.01
N TYR A 57 6.95 -2.86 -2.77
CA TYR A 57 6.65 -3.68 -1.61
C TYR A 57 6.55 -2.82 -0.34
N ILE A 58 5.91 -3.36 0.69
CA ILE A 58 6.03 -2.89 2.08
C ILE A 58 6.94 -3.86 2.81
N ASP A 59 7.98 -3.37 3.48
CA ASP A 59 8.88 -4.22 4.25
C ASP A 59 8.37 -4.48 5.68
N ASP A 60 9.12 -5.30 6.43
CA ASP A 60 8.77 -5.68 7.79
C ASP A 60 8.83 -4.53 8.81
N TYR A 61 9.44 -3.40 8.45
CA TYR A 61 9.49 -2.18 9.26
C TYR A 61 8.36 -1.21 8.91
N GLY A 62 7.53 -1.54 7.91
CA GLY A 62 6.45 -0.70 7.43
C GLY A 62 6.90 0.32 6.40
N ASP A 63 8.14 0.27 5.91
CA ASP A 63 8.60 1.16 4.86
C ASP A 63 7.98 0.74 3.52
N VAL A 64 7.46 1.72 2.78
CA VAL A 64 6.82 1.50 1.48
C VAL A 64 7.77 1.87 0.37
N TYR A 65 8.13 0.88 -0.45
CA TYR A 65 8.99 1.03 -1.62
C TYR A 65 8.17 0.94 -2.90
N LEU A 66 8.32 1.92 -3.79
CA LEU A 66 7.72 1.91 -5.13
C LEU A 66 8.81 2.27 -6.15
N ASN A 67 8.85 1.57 -7.28
CA ASN A 67 9.83 1.74 -8.35
C ASN A 67 11.30 1.73 -7.87
N GLY A 68 11.59 0.93 -6.84
CA GLY A 68 12.95 0.75 -6.31
C GLY A 68 13.42 1.81 -5.31
N ALA A 69 12.55 2.71 -4.84
CA ALA A 69 12.89 3.71 -3.83
C ALA A 69 11.86 3.75 -2.69
N LYS A 70 12.31 4.10 -1.47
CA LYS A 70 11.40 4.38 -0.35
C LYS A 70 10.55 5.59 -0.70
N ARG A 71 9.23 5.41 -0.72
CA ARG A 71 8.23 6.42 -1.05
C ARG A 71 7.30 6.74 0.10
N GLY A 72 7.34 5.98 1.18
CA GLY A 72 6.47 6.21 2.32
C GLY A 72 6.71 5.22 3.44
N GLU A 73 5.77 5.21 4.37
CA GLU A 73 5.76 4.32 5.52
C GLU A 73 4.33 4.10 6.04
N LEU A 74 4.16 3.05 6.84
CA LEU A 74 2.98 2.84 7.66
C LEU A 74 3.03 3.74 8.89
N GLY A 75 1.95 4.49 9.12
CA GLY A 75 1.79 5.25 10.35
C GLY A 75 1.30 4.39 11.53
N PRO A 76 1.13 5.01 12.73
CA PRO A 76 0.75 4.29 13.95
C PRO A 76 -0.57 3.53 13.88
N GLU A 77 -1.52 3.99 13.06
CA GLU A 77 -2.82 3.35 12.84
C GLU A 77 -2.84 2.46 11.58
N TYR A 78 -1.67 2.18 11.02
CA TYR A 78 -1.43 1.41 9.80
C TYR A 78 -2.01 2.03 8.52
N ASP A 79 -2.33 3.33 8.55
CA ASP A 79 -2.52 4.12 7.34
C ASP A 79 -1.20 4.23 6.57
N ILE A 80 -1.26 4.29 5.23
CA ILE A 80 -0.08 4.47 4.38
C ILE A 80 0.14 5.97 4.14
N TYR A 81 1.35 6.45 4.40
CA TYR A 81 1.78 7.82 4.12
C TYR A 81 2.85 7.85 3.04
N LEU A 82 2.48 8.27 1.84
CA LEU A 82 3.38 8.42 0.70
C LEU A 82 3.82 9.87 0.52
N THR A 83 5.05 10.05 0.04
CA THR A 83 5.62 11.34 -0.36
C THR A 83 5.69 11.49 -1.89
N SER A 84 5.74 10.38 -2.63
CA SER A 84 5.75 10.35 -4.10
C SER A 84 5.17 9.04 -4.64
N LEU A 85 4.64 9.08 -5.86
CA LEU A 85 4.20 7.90 -6.64
C LEU A 85 5.15 7.53 -7.79
N SER A 86 6.08 8.43 -8.15
CA SER A 86 7.18 8.21 -9.09
C SER A 86 8.46 7.94 -8.33
#